data_AF-A0A2K8T7Z1-F1
#
_entry.id   AF-A0A2K8T7Z1-F1
#
_cell.length_a   1.000
_cell.length_b   1.000
_cell.length_c   1.000
_cell.angle_alpha   90.00
_cell.angle_beta   90.00
_cell.angle_gamma   90.00
#
_symmetry.space_group_name_H-M   'P 1'
#
loop_
_entity.id
_entity.type
_entity.pdbx_description
1 polymer ?
#
loop_
_entity_poly.entity_id
_entity_poly.type
_entity_poly.pdbx_seq_one_letter_code
_entity_poly.pdbx_strand_id
1 'polypeptide(L)'
;MAEPSIYTVGGTVQAGGGIYIPRQADEELLALCRARTFAYILAPRQVGKSSLMVRTAEQLADEGIQSVIIDLTQLGVQVTAEEWYLGLLTIIADQLMLDTDVLQWWQSLKHLGITQRLTTFFEEMLLVEIAVPVVIFLDEIDTTLSLDFTDDFFAAIRYLYVARARIPEFQRLSFVLIGVATPGDLIRDSKRTPFNIGQRVELTDFTLEEALPFADGLGLPPEQSEQILKWGLKWTGGHPYLTQRLCHVITEQSKSNWSKAEVDRVVNSTFFGAMSKQDNNLQFVRDMLTKRAPDLFAVLNTYREILRGKRIVFDEEQSSAKSHLKLSGIVRREHDSLCVRNLIYSKVFDNRWLQEHLPVPLKILTAQMVLLTSVVVALLTLGMRQMGVLQSWELRVYDQMLRSRPIEAPERRILLVKITDDDLKREKWTPSDRAINQLLKKIESYQPRIVGLYLFQPENNNLAATLQNQDNIVSTCLFNSLGIDEIPPPPNFPIDNVGFSNVFADNENDRILRRSLLFVYSPEKKCTTSFAFGALIAINYLEKQGIEYQFTNKGEFQLEDV
;
A
#
# COMPACT_ATOMS: atom_id res chain seq x y z
N MET A 1 -31.37 -51.97 19.41
CA MET A 1 -29.95 -51.58 19.36
C MET A 1 -29.68 -51.21 17.92
N ALA A 2 -29.31 -49.96 17.64
CA ALA A 2 -28.97 -49.56 16.27
C ALA A 2 -27.70 -50.33 15.86
N GLU A 3 -27.71 -50.95 14.67
CA GLU A 3 -26.50 -51.57 14.12
C GLU A 3 -25.38 -50.53 14.04
N PRO A 4 -24.11 -50.91 14.28
CA PRO A 4 -22.99 -49.99 14.17
C PRO A 4 -22.95 -49.41 12.75
N SER A 5 -23.14 -48.09 12.65
CA SER A 5 -23.11 -47.38 11.37
C SER A 5 -21.70 -47.44 10.79
N ILE A 6 -21.57 -47.88 9.54
CA ILE A 6 -20.25 -47.94 8.87
C ILE A 6 -19.65 -46.55 8.60
N TYR A 7 -20.42 -45.48 8.82
CA TYR A 7 -20.00 -44.11 8.58
C TYR A 7 -19.45 -43.47 9.85
N THR A 8 -18.30 -42.81 9.73
CA THR A 8 -17.66 -42.07 10.82
C THR A 8 -17.79 -40.57 10.57
N VAL A 9 -18.68 -39.90 11.31
CA VAL A 9 -18.91 -38.45 11.21
C VAL A 9 -18.05 -37.69 12.23
N GLY A 10 -16.75 -37.62 11.96
CA GLY A 10 -15.77 -36.91 12.79
C GLY A 10 -14.77 -37.84 13.48
N GLY A 11 -13.56 -37.34 13.70
CA GLY A 11 -12.44 -38.16 14.19
C GLY A 11 -11.86 -39.10 13.12
N THR A 12 -10.94 -39.94 13.55
CA THR A 12 -10.26 -40.95 12.72
C THR A 12 -11.18 -42.17 12.53
N VAL A 13 -11.37 -42.63 11.29
CA VAL A 13 -12.28 -43.76 10.94
C VAL A 13 -12.02 -45.00 11.78
N GLN A 14 -10.75 -45.35 11.97
CA GLN A 14 -10.31 -46.51 12.75
C GLN A 14 -10.73 -46.44 14.24
N ALA A 15 -10.87 -45.24 14.81
CA ALA A 15 -11.34 -45.07 16.18
C ALA A 15 -12.87 -45.23 16.31
N GLY A 16 -13.61 -45.01 15.22
CA GLY A 16 -15.08 -45.07 15.18
C GLY A 16 -15.64 -46.43 14.73
N GLY A 17 -14.79 -47.40 14.37
CA GLY A 17 -15.21 -48.69 13.82
C GLY A 17 -15.87 -48.59 12.43
N GLY A 18 -15.67 -47.46 11.73
CA GLY A 18 -16.22 -47.24 10.39
C GLY A 18 -15.38 -47.88 9.28
N ILE A 19 -15.89 -47.81 8.05
CA ILE A 19 -15.19 -48.35 6.87
C ILE A 19 -14.12 -47.38 6.38
N TYR A 20 -12.86 -47.83 6.32
CA TYR A 20 -11.79 -47.09 5.66
C TYR A 20 -11.75 -47.43 4.17
N ILE A 21 -11.77 -46.39 3.33
CA ILE A 21 -11.70 -46.54 1.88
C ILE A 21 -10.29 -46.12 1.41
N PRO A 22 -9.51 -47.04 0.81
CA PRO A 22 -8.19 -46.72 0.29
C PRO A 22 -8.28 -45.79 -0.93
N ARG A 23 -7.29 -44.93 -1.08
CA ARG A 23 -7.12 -43.99 -2.19
C ARG A 23 -5.72 -44.14 -2.78
N GLN A 24 -5.47 -43.46 -3.90
CA GLN A 24 -4.13 -43.38 -4.48
C GLN A 24 -3.05 -42.89 -3.48
N ALA A 25 -3.42 -41.97 -2.59
CA ALA A 25 -2.52 -41.44 -1.56
C ALA A 25 -2.03 -42.50 -0.56
N ASP A 26 -2.77 -43.59 -0.36
CA ASP A 26 -2.37 -44.71 0.50
C ASP A 26 -1.15 -45.44 -0.06
N GLU A 27 -1.21 -45.80 -1.35
CA GLU A 27 -0.10 -46.46 -2.02
C GLU A 27 1.11 -45.54 -2.14
N GLU A 28 0.88 -44.26 -2.44
CA GLU A 28 1.93 -43.25 -2.56
C GLU A 28 2.67 -43.04 -1.23
N LEU A 29 1.95 -42.79 -0.14
CA LEU A 29 2.57 -42.57 1.17
C LEU A 29 3.30 -43.82 1.66
N LEU A 30 2.70 -45.00 1.51
CA LEU A 30 3.33 -46.26 1.90
C LEU A 30 4.62 -46.51 1.10
N ALA A 31 4.60 -46.24 -0.21
CA ALA A 31 5.80 -46.36 -1.05
C ALA A 31 6.91 -45.38 -0.62
N LEU A 32 6.56 -44.13 -0.29
CA LEU A 32 7.53 -43.14 0.22
C LEU A 32 8.13 -43.57 1.57
N CYS A 33 7.30 -44.07 2.49
CA CYS A 33 7.76 -44.61 3.77
C CYS A 33 8.69 -45.81 3.59
N ARG A 34 8.35 -46.76 2.70
CA ARG A 34 9.23 -47.88 2.31
C ARG A 34 10.52 -47.40 1.66
N ALA A 35 10.50 -46.30 0.91
CA ALA A 35 11.71 -45.70 0.34
C ALA A 35 12.50 -44.86 1.36
N ARG A 36 12.03 -44.75 2.62
CA ARG A 36 12.60 -43.87 3.66
C ARG A 36 12.71 -42.42 3.17
N THR A 37 11.76 -42.01 2.35
CA THR A 37 11.70 -40.63 1.83
C THR A 37 10.90 -39.77 2.79
N PHE A 38 11.40 -38.58 3.08
CA PHE A 38 10.64 -37.61 3.88
C PHE A 38 9.39 -37.22 3.09
N ALA A 39 8.22 -37.29 3.71
CA ALA A 39 6.96 -36.99 3.07
C ALA A 39 6.18 -35.95 3.86
N TYR A 40 5.25 -35.27 3.20
CA TYR A 40 4.34 -34.37 3.88
C TYR A 40 2.95 -34.33 3.25
N ILE A 41 1.95 -34.11 4.09
CA ILE A 41 0.53 -34.05 3.76
C ILE A 41 -0.02 -32.73 4.31
N LEU A 42 -0.03 -31.72 3.46
CA LEU A 42 -0.58 -30.40 3.75
C LEU A 42 -1.95 -30.27 3.08
N ALA A 43 -2.99 -30.58 3.85
CA ALA A 43 -4.35 -30.64 3.34
C ALA A 43 -5.38 -30.15 4.38
N PRO A 44 -6.58 -29.71 3.94
CA PRO A 44 -7.65 -29.23 4.83
C PRO A 44 -8.07 -30.23 5.91
N ARG A 45 -8.82 -29.76 6.91
CA ARG A 45 -9.43 -30.66 7.91
C ARG A 45 -10.42 -31.61 7.26
N GLN A 46 -10.58 -32.79 7.86
CA GLN A 46 -11.65 -33.75 7.53
C GLN A 46 -11.61 -34.34 6.09
N VAL A 47 -10.42 -34.38 5.48
CA VAL A 47 -10.14 -35.08 4.21
C VAL A 47 -9.50 -36.46 4.42
N GLY A 48 -9.42 -36.95 5.66
CA GLY A 48 -8.90 -38.27 6.00
C GLY A 48 -7.38 -38.36 6.21
N LYS A 49 -6.71 -37.25 6.58
CA LYS A 49 -5.26 -37.24 6.88
C LYS A 49 -4.86 -38.24 7.97
N SER A 50 -5.48 -38.13 9.15
CA SER A 50 -5.14 -38.99 10.29
C SER A 50 -5.52 -40.46 10.05
N SER A 51 -6.59 -40.73 9.28
CA SER A 51 -6.92 -42.10 8.87
C SER A 51 -5.89 -42.71 7.92
N LEU A 52 -5.39 -41.93 6.94
CA LEU A 52 -4.30 -42.37 6.07
C LEU A 52 -3.02 -42.65 6.87
N MET A 53 -2.67 -41.78 7.82
CA MET A 53 -1.53 -41.95 8.72
C MET A 53 -1.61 -43.26 9.51
N VAL A 54 -2.71 -43.47 10.25
CA VAL A 54 -2.90 -44.68 11.07
C VAL A 54 -2.86 -45.93 10.20
N ARG A 55 -3.51 -45.91 9.03
CA ARG A 55 -3.51 -47.06 8.11
C ARG A 55 -2.11 -47.38 7.60
N THR A 56 -1.33 -46.35 7.27
CA THR A 56 0.06 -46.51 6.80
C THR A 56 0.92 -47.08 7.92
N ALA A 57 0.78 -46.59 9.15
CA ALA A 57 1.51 -47.10 10.31
C ALA A 57 1.20 -48.59 10.58
N GLU A 58 -0.07 -49.01 10.50
CA GLU A 58 -0.47 -50.42 10.61
C GLU A 58 0.25 -51.29 9.55
N GLN A 59 0.24 -50.85 8.28
CA GLN A 59 0.89 -51.59 7.19
C GLN A 59 2.42 -51.63 7.32
N LEU A 60 3.04 -50.56 7.81
CA LEU A 60 4.48 -50.52 8.09
C LEU A 60 4.86 -51.51 9.20
N ALA A 61 4.03 -51.63 10.24
CA ALA A 61 4.24 -52.58 11.32
C ALA A 61 4.22 -54.04 10.82
N ASP A 62 3.29 -54.37 9.91
CA ASP A 62 3.23 -55.69 9.25
C ASP A 62 4.50 -56.00 8.43
N GLU A 63 5.22 -54.97 7.98
CA GLU A 63 6.48 -55.07 7.23
C GLU A 63 7.74 -55.00 8.12
N GLY A 64 7.58 -54.95 9.44
CA GLY A 64 8.70 -54.83 10.39
C GLY A 64 9.36 -53.45 10.40
N ILE A 65 8.68 -52.42 9.90
CA ILE A 65 9.10 -51.02 10.00
C ILE A 65 8.40 -50.42 11.22
N GLN A 66 9.18 -49.89 12.17
CA GLN A 66 8.60 -49.24 13.34
C GLN A 66 8.10 -47.84 12.99
N SER A 67 7.01 -47.43 13.61
CA SER A 67 6.43 -46.11 13.42
C SER A 67 6.07 -45.46 14.74
N VAL A 68 6.31 -44.16 14.85
CA VAL A 68 5.87 -43.32 15.97
C VAL A 68 4.84 -42.34 15.43
N ILE A 69 3.71 -42.18 16.12
CA ILE A 69 2.69 -41.18 15.79
C ILE A 69 2.62 -40.15 16.90
N ILE A 70 2.87 -38.89 16.57
CA ILE A 70 2.89 -37.80 17.53
C ILE A 70 1.90 -36.73 17.06
N ASP A 71 0.84 -36.53 17.84
CA ASP A 71 -0.02 -35.37 17.70
C ASP A 71 0.59 -34.20 18.48
N LEU A 72 1.11 -33.20 17.76
CA LEU A 72 1.82 -32.08 18.37
C LEU A 72 0.92 -31.18 19.22
N THR A 73 -0.41 -31.29 19.13
CA THR A 73 -1.32 -30.62 20.07
C THR A 73 -1.10 -31.06 21.52
N GLN A 74 -0.65 -32.31 21.74
CA GLN A 74 -0.48 -32.89 23.07
C GLN A 74 0.68 -32.28 23.83
N LEU A 75 1.68 -31.73 23.12
CA LEU A 75 2.81 -31.03 23.73
C LEU A 75 2.45 -29.63 24.24
N GLY A 76 1.33 -29.08 23.78
CA GLY A 76 0.88 -27.74 24.12
C GLY A 76 1.67 -26.63 23.42
N VAL A 77 1.12 -25.41 23.49
CA VAL A 77 1.70 -24.20 22.87
C VAL A 77 2.18 -23.17 23.88
N GLN A 78 1.80 -23.30 25.15
CA GLN A 78 2.23 -22.43 26.25
C GLN A 78 3.32 -23.11 27.08
N VAL A 79 4.37 -23.56 26.40
CA VAL A 79 5.48 -24.32 27.00
C VAL A 79 6.81 -23.72 26.55
N THR A 80 7.85 -23.89 27.37
CA THR A 80 9.21 -23.53 26.97
C THR A 80 9.75 -24.52 25.92
N ALA A 81 10.77 -24.10 25.16
CA ALA A 81 11.45 -25.01 24.23
C ALA A 81 12.03 -26.24 24.95
N GLU A 82 12.56 -26.09 26.16
CA GLU A 82 13.09 -27.21 26.95
C GLU A 82 11.98 -28.24 27.26
N GLU A 83 10.82 -27.79 27.73
CA GLU A 83 9.68 -28.67 28.04
C GLU A 83 9.12 -29.33 26.78
N TRP A 84 8.98 -28.57 25.68
CA TRP A 84 8.40 -29.07 24.45
C TRP A 84 9.26 -30.15 23.79
N TYR A 85 10.57 -29.92 23.65
CA TYR A 85 11.48 -30.90 23.05
C TYR A 85 11.66 -32.13 23.95
N LEU A 86 11.75 -31.95 25.27
CA LEU A 86 11.79 -33.08 26.19
C LEU A 86 10.52 -33.93 26.07
N GLY A 87 9.35 -33.30 26.05
CA GLY A 87 8.07 -33.99 25.86
C GLY A 87 8.02 -34.77 24.54
N LEU A 88 8.49 -34.16 23.44
CA LEU A 88 8.61 -34.82 22.15
C LEU A 88 9.47 -36.09 22.22
N LEU A 89 10.66 -35.99 22.83
CA LEU A 89 11.59 -37.11 22.95
C LEU A 89 11.03 -38.23 23.85
N THR A 90 10.37 -37.87 24.95
CA THR A 90 9.71 -38.84 25.83
C THR A 90 8.65 -39.64 25.06
N ILE A 91 7.79 -38.98 24.27
CA ILE A 91 6.77 -39.68 23.45
C ILE A 91 7.42 -40.64 22.46
N ILE A 92 8.52 -40.22 21.81
CA ILE A 92 9.26 -41.07 20.86
C ILE A 92 9.84 -42.30 21.58
N ALA A 93 10.50 -42.09 22.71
CA ALA A 93 11.12 -43.15 23.48
C ALA A 93 10.10 -44.16 24.01
N ASP A 94 8.97 -43.67 24.54
CA ASP A 94 7.90 -44.51 25.06
C ASP A 94 7.27 -45.38 23.96
N GLN A 95 6.99 -44.82 22.78
CA GLN A 95 6.40 -45.57 21.67
C GLN A 95 7.36 -46.59 21.04
N LEU A 96 8.66 -46.29 21.01
CA LEU A 96 9.68 -47.21 20.52
C LEU A 96 10.19 -48.17 21.59
N MET A 97 9.74 -48.01 22.85
CA MET A 97 10.22 -48.75 24.02
C MET A 97 11.74 -48.70 24.17
N LEU A 98 12.32 -47.49 24.10
CA LEU A 98 13.75 -47.29 24.33
C LEU A 98 14.11 -47.54 25.80
N ASP A 99 15.28 -48.13 26.04
CA ASP A 99 15.84 -48.36 27.38
C ASP A 99 16.44 -47.06 27.99
N THR A 100 16.70 -46.04 27.15
CA THR A 100 17.26 -44.76 27.57
C THR A 100 16.33 -43.97 28.50
N ASP A 101 16.84 -43.56 29.67
CA ASP A 101 16.21 -42.52 30.51
C ASP A 101 16.37 -41.15 29.84
N VAL A 102 15.34 -40.76 29.07
CA VAL A 102 15.32 -39.51 28.30
C VAL A 102 15.53 -38.28 29.19
N LEU A 103 14.95 -38.27 30.39
CA LEU A 103 15.05 -37.12 31.29
C LEU A 103 16.48 -36.96 31.79
N GLN A 104 17.09 -38.04 32.28
CA GLN A 104 18.47 -38.02 32.75
C GLN A 104 19.43 -37.66 31.61
N TRP A 105 19.25 -38.28 30.44
CA TRP A 105 20.06 -38.01 29.25
C TRP A 105 19.96 -36.54 28.83
N TRP A 106 18.74 -36.01 28.70
CA TRP A 106 18.50 -34.62 28.33
C TRP A 106 19.15 -33.64 29.30
N GLN A 107 19.09 -33.93 30.60
CA GLN A 107 19.71 -33.11 31.63
C GLN A 107 21.25 -33.16 31.58
N SER A 108 21.84 -34.29 31.22
CA SER A 108 23.30 -34.44 31.10
C SER A 108 23.90 -33.56 30.00
N LEU A 109 23.12 -33.30 28.93
CA LEU A 109 23.53 -32.48 27.79
C LEU A 109 23.11 -31.01 27.89
N LYS A 110 22.79 -30.51 29.10
CA LYS A 110 22.38 -29.11 29.33
C LYS A 110 23.32 -28.04 28.78
N HIS A 111 24.57 -28.38 28.55
CA HIS A 111 25.58 -27.49 27.97
C HIS A 111 25.43 -27.30 26.45
N LEU A 112 24.63 -28.14 25.77
CA LEU A 112 24.33 -28.03 24.34
C LEU A 112 23.02 -27.25 24.11
N GLY A 113 22.89 -26.70 22.90
CA GLY A 113 21.64 -26.07 22.45
C GLY A 113 20.51 -27.10 22.27
N ILE A 114 19.26 -26.68 22.50
CA ILE A 114 18.07 -27.55 22.50
C ILE A 114 17.92 -28.33 21.18
N THR A 115 18.05 -27.65 20.04
CA THR A 115 18.00 -28.26 18.70
C THR A 115 19.12 -29.28 18.49
N GLN A 116 20.31 -29.00 19.02
CA GLN A 116 21.44 -29.93 18.95
C GLN A 116 21.16 -31.19 19.75
N ARG A 117 20.60 -31.06 20.97
CA ARG A 117 20.17 -32.21 21.76
C ARG A 117 19.14 -33.06 21.02
N LEU A 118 18.15 -32.45 20.35
CA LEU A 118 17.22 -33.22 19.50
C LEU A 118 17.97 -34.08 18.48
N THR A 119 18.89 -33.46 17.72
CA THR A 119 19.60 -34.19 16.66
C THR A 119 20.53 -35.28 17.21
N THR A 120 21.19 -35.03 18.34
CA THR A 120 22.05 -36.00 19.03
C THR A 120 21.23 -37.17 19.59
N PHE A 121 19.99 -36.95 20.06
CA PHE A 121 19.13 -38.03 20.54
C PHE A 121 18.85 -39.06 19.44
N PHE A 122 18.53 -38.57 18.23
CA PHE A 122 18.29 -39.46 17.09
C PHE A 122 19.54 -40.27 16.72
N GLU A 123 20.73 -39.65 16.79
CA GLU A 123 22.00 -40.27 16.43
C GLU A 123 22.47 -41.29 17.47
N GLU A 124 22.56 -40.88 18.74
CA GLU A 124 23.27 -41.62 19.79
C GLU A 124 22.37 -42.54 20.61
N MET A 125 21.06 -42.28 20.64
CA MET A 125 20.10 -43.09 21.42
C MET A 125 19.20 -43.89 20.48
N LEU A 126 18.34 -43.20 19.72
CA LEU A 126 17.28 -43.86 18.93
C LEU A 126 17.83 -44.81 17.87
N LEU A 127 18.78 -44.36 17.04
CA LEU A 127 19.33 -45.19 15.96
C LEU A 127 20.33 -46.24 16.46
N VAL A 128 20.84 -46.12 17.68
CA VAL A 128 21.70 -47.13 18.31
C VAL A 128 20.87 -48.27 18.87
N GLU A 129 19.77 -47.96 19.57
CA GLU A 129 18.90 -48.98 20.18
C GLU A 129 17.98 -49.65 19.16
N ILE A 130 17.48 -48.91 18.17
CA ILE A 130 16.60 -49.45 17.14
C ILE A 130 17.41 -49.75 15.88
N ALA A 131 17.53 -51.04 15.53
CA ALA A 131 18.25 -51.49 14.34
C ALA A 131 17.38 -51.53 13.06
N VAL A 132 16.05 -51.54 13.20
CA VAL A 132 15.10 -51.56 12.08
C VAL A 132 14.81 -50.15 11.54
N PRO A 133 14.18 -50.01 10.37
CA PRO A 133 13.73 -48.72 9.87
C PRO A 133 12.64 -48.12 10.77
N VAL A 134 12.69 -46.79 10.96
CA VAL A 134 11.78 -46.03 11.81
C VAL A 134 11.15 -44.88 11.02
N VAL A 135 9.82 -44.74 11.11
CA VAL A 135 9.07 -43.63 10.52
C VAL A 135 8.43 -42.80 11.63
N ILE A 136 8.75 -41.51 11.71
CA ILE A 136 8.15 -40.58 12.67
C ILE A 136 7.05 -39.78 11.96
N PHE A 137 5.80 -40.03 12.33
CA PHE A 137 4.65 -39.24 11.90
C PHE A 137 4.43 -38.09 12.89
N LEU A 138 4.41 -36.87 12.36
CA LEU A 138 4.12 -35.64 13.11
C LEU A 138 2.79 -35.08 12.59
N ASP A 139 1.72 -35.20 13.37
CA ASP A 139 0.38 -34.69 13.05
C ASP A 139 0.12 -33.32 13.71
N GLU A 140 -0.85 -32.58 13.15
CA GLU A 140 -1.20 -31.22 13.53
C GLU A 140 0.02 -30.28 13.62
N ILE A 141 0.92 -30.34 12.63
CA ILE A 141 2.12 -29.48 12.59
C ILE A 141 1.78 -27.98 12.57
N ASP A 142 0.56 -27.60 12.18
CA ASP A 142 0.08 -26.22 12.26
C ASP A 142 0.01 -25.67 13.69
N THR A 143 -0.01 -26.53 14.72
CA THR A 143 0.11 -26.10 16.12
C THR A 143 1.43 -25.39 16.41
N THR A 144 2.50 -25.82 15.71
CA THR A 144 3.83 -25.24 15.87
C THR A 144 3.89 -23.80 15.39
N LEU A 145 2.96 -23.31 14.56
CA LEU A 145 2.92 -21.91 14.09
C LEU A 145 2.84 -20.88 15.22
N SER A 146 2.41 -21.30 16.41
CA SER A 146 2.30 -20.45 17.60
C SER A 146 3.52 -20.47 18.51
N LEU A 147 4.53 -21.31 18.23
CA LEU A 147 5.75 -21.43 19.01
C LEU A 147 6.81 -20.42 18.52
N ASP A 148 7.64 -19.93 19.44
CA ASP A 148 8.73 -18.99 19.10
C ASP A 148 9.96 -19.67 18.47
N PHE A 149 10.02 -21.02 18.50
CA PHE A 149 11.17 -21.84 18.09
C PHE A 149 10.88 -22.81 16.93
N THR A 150 9.81 -22.57 16.19
CA THR A 150 9.32 -23.42 15.08
C THR A 150 10.33 -23.60 13.96
N ASP A 151 11.00 -22.52 13.57
CA ASP A 151 12.02 -22.53 12.52
C ASP A 151 13.17 -23.49 12.88
N ASP A 152 13.57 -23.54 14.15
CA ASP A 152 14.66 -24.38 14.62
C ASP A 152 14.25 -25.86 14.68
N PHE A 153 12.99 -26.16 14.99
CA PHE A 153 12.45 -27.52 14.96
C PHE A 153 12.50 -28.11 13.55
N PHE A 154 11.98 -27.38 12.56
CA PHE A 154 12.02 -27.85 11.18
C PHE A 154 13.44 -27.85 10.58
N ALA A 155 14.32 -26.95 11.05
CA ALA A 155 15.74 -26.98 10.68
C ALA A 155 16.43 -28.25 11.22
N ALA A 156 16.10 -28.72 12.42
CA ALA A 156 16.58 -30.01 12.93
C ALA A 156 16.10 -31.18 12.05
N ILE A 157 14.82 -31.23 11.69
CA ILE A 157 14.29 -32.27 10.80
C ILE A 157 15.06 -32.28 9.47
N ARG A 158 15.28 -31.11 8.87
CA ARG A 158 16.10 -30.97 7.66
C ARG A 158 17.54 -31.46 7.88
N TYR A 159 18.14 -31.15 9.02
CA TYR A 159 19.48 -31.64 9.36
C TYR A 159 19.54 -33.17 9.37
N LEU A 160 18.57 -33.85 10.00
CA LEU A 160 18.51 -35.31 10.07
C LEU A 160 18.47 -35.95 8.67
N TYR A 161 17.76 -35.33 7.72
CA TYR A 161 17.79 -35.76 6.32
C TYR A 161 19.17 -35.59 5.68
N VAL A 162 19.80 -34.42 5.85
CA VAL A 162 21.12 -34.13 5.25
C VAL A 162 22.22 -35.01 5.86
N ALA A 163 22.10 -35.36 7.14
CA ALA A 163 23.06 -36.21 7.86
C ALA A 163 23.23 -37.60 7.23
N ARG A 164 22.22 -38.10 6.50
CA ARG A 164 22.25 -39.37 5.73
C ARG A 164 23.42 -39.48 4.75
N ALA A 165 23.95 -38.35 4.28
CA ALA A 165 25.09 -38.34 3.37
C ALA A 165 26.42 -38.70 4.05
N ARG A 166 26.49 -38.59 5.38
CA ARG A 166 27.71 -38.81 6.17
C ARG A 166 27.57 -39.96 7.17
N ILE A 167 26.36 -40.15 7.70
CA ILE A 167 26.04 -41.10 8.76
C ILE A 167 24.97 -42.05 8.19
N PRO A 168 25.35 -43.27 7.73
CA PRO A 168 24.46 -44.21 7.07
C PRO A 168 23.24 -44.63 7.90
N GLU A 169 23.34 -44.61 9.22
CA GLU A 169 22.30 -44.98 10.17
C GLU A 169 21.02 -44.13 9.94
N PHE A 170 21.17 -42.85 9.59
CA PHE A 170 20.03 -41.97 9.30
C PHE A 170 19.24 -42.38 8.05
N GLN A 171 19.77 -43.25 7.19
CA GLN A 171 19.00 -43.80 6.05
C GLN A 171 17.84 -44.68 6.52
N ARG A 172 17.87 -45.15 7.77
CA ARG A 172 16.80 -45.93 8.40
C ARG A 172 15.68 -45.06 8.99
N LEU A 173 15.90 -43.76 9.17
CA LEU A 173 14.95 -42.83 9.77
C LEU A 173 14.17 -42.08 8.70
N SER A 174 12.84 -42.02 8.74
CA SER A 174 12.02 -41.15 7.88
C SER A 174 11.06 -40.29 8.70
N PHE A 175 10.60 -39.19 8.12
CA PHE A 175 9.58 -38.32 8.70
C PHE A 175 8.39 -38.15 7.75
N VAL A 176 7.19 -38.10 8.34
CA VAL A 176 5.96 -37.74 7.64
C VAL A 176 5.31 -36.57 8.39
N LEU A 177 5.23 -35.42 7.73
CA LEU A 177 4.69 -34.18 8.33
C LEU A 177 3.24 -33.96 7.88
N ILE A 178 2.30 -33.82 8.81
CA ILE A 178 0.87 -33.76 8.52
C ILE A 178 0.24 -32.55 9.22
N GLY A 179 -0.54 -31.74 8.49
CA GLY A 179 -1.27 -30.63 9.11
C GLY A 179 -2.00 -29.72 8.12
N VAL A 180 -2.56 -28.64 8.66
CA VAL A 180 -3.33 -27.63 7.91
C VAL A 180 -2.53 -26.33 7.81
N ALA A 181 -1.39 -26.39 7.14
CA ALA A 181 -0.52 -25.23 6.92
C ALA A 181 0.06 -25.25 5.51
N THR A 182 0.44 -24.08 5.01
CA THR A 182 1.26 -24.02 3.80
C THR A 182 2.74 -24.08 4.17
N PRO A 183 3.63 -24.50 3.25
CA PRO A 183 5.07 -24.47 3.50
C PRO A 183 5.59 -23.09 3.93
N GLY A 184 4.98 -22.00 3.44
CA GLY A 184 5.34 -20.63 3.80
C GLY A 184 4.83 -20.17 5.17
N ASP A 185 3.79 -20.81 5.71
CA ASP A 185 3.30 -20.50 7.07
C ASP A 185 4.28 -21.07 8.12
N LEU A 186 4.80 -22.28 7.87
CA LEU A 186 5.57 -23.04 8.84
C LEU A 186 7.00 -22.53 9.05
N ILE A 187 7.60 -21.91 8.04
CA ILE A 187 9.00 -21.47 8.10
C ILE A 187 9.17 -20.13 7.40
N ARG A 188 9.70 -19.15 8.13
CA ARG A 188 9.92 -17.79 7.61
C ARG A 188 11.03 -17.73 6.57
N ASP A 189 12.09 -18.52 6.76
CA ASP A 189 13.18 -18.68 5.80
C ASP A 189 12.96 -19.90 4.90
N SER A 190 12.45 -19.66 3.69
CA SER A 190 12.18 -20.70 2.70
C SER A 190 13.42 -21.50 2.25
N LYS A 191 14.64 -21.07 2.58
CA LYS A 191 15.86 -21.86 2.31
C LYS A 191 16.16 -22.90 3.39
N ARG A 192 15.60 -22.74 4.59
CA ARG A 192 15.81 -23.63 5.75
C ARG A 192 14.74 -24.73 5.85
N THR A 193 13.76 -24.75 4.96
CA THR A 193 12.62 -25.66 5.04
C THR A 193 12.91 -27.13 4.67
N PRO A 194 12.35 -28.11 5.41
CA PRO A 194 12.33 -29.50 5.01
C PRO A 194 11.35 -29.78 3.86
N PHE A 195 10.47 -28.84 3.50
CA PHE A 195 9.54 -29.02 2.38
C PHE A 195 10.24 -29.01 1.00
N ASN A 196 11.48 -28.53 0.91
CA ASN A 196 12.29 -28.59 -0.32
C ASN A 196 12.95 -29.98 -0.54
N ILE A 197 13.01 -30.82 0.49
CA ILE A 197 13.64 -32.15 0.45
C ILE A 197 12.63 -33.28 0.58
N GLY A 198 11.43 -32.97 1.08
CA GLY A 198 10.34 -33.93 1.21
C GLY A 198 9.48 -34.03 -0.06
N GLN A 199 8.78 -35.15 -0.19
CA GLN A 199 7.79 -35.38 -1.24
C GLN A 199 6.38 -35.06 -0.73
N ARG A 200 5.60 -34.32 -1.52
CA ARG A 200 4.21 -34.02 -1.19
C ARG A 200 3.32 -35.19 -1.58
N VAL A 201 2.48 -35.64 -0.65
CA VAL A 201 1.38 -36.57 -0.95
C VAL A 201 0.09 -35.77 -1.02
N GLU A 202 -0.62 -35.87 -2.15
CA GLU A 202 -1.86 -35.13 -2.37
C GLU A 202 -3.09 -35.97 -1.96
N LEU A 203 -3.92 -35.42 -1.07
CA LEU A 203 -5.18 -36.05 -0.67
C LEU A 203 -6.34 -35.52 -1.49
N THR A 204 -6.82 -36.37 -2.40
CA THR A 204 -7.96 -36.12 -3.27
C THR A 204 -9.30 -36.50 -2.61
N ASP A 205 -10.37 -35.94 -3.15
CA ASP A 205 -11.75 -36.34 -2.85
C ASP A 205 -12.09 -37.67 -3.54
N PHE A 206 -13.06 -38.41 -3.00
CA PHE A 206 -13.44 -39.70 -3.56
C PHE A 206 -14.10 -39.56 -4.94
N THR A 207 -13.65 -40.40 -5.88
CA THR A 207 -14.40 -40.70 -7.08
C THR A 207 -15.64 -41.53 -6.75
N LEU A 208 -16.56 -41.67 -7.71
CA LEU A 208 -17.70 -42.57 -7.54
C LEU A 208 -17.25 -44.01 -7.27
N GLU A 209 -16.25 -44.48 -8.01
CA GLU A 209 -15.71 -45.85 -7.92
C GLU A 209 -15.11 -46.11 -6.54
N GLU A 210 -14.28 -45.19 -6.04
CA GLU A 210 -13.71 -45.29 -4.69
C GLU A 210 -14.80 -45.22 -3.61
N ALA A 211 -15.84 -44.40 -3.79
CA ALA A 211 -16.88 -44.22 -2.79
C ALA A 211 -17.92 -45.36 -2.75
N LEU A 212 -17.90 -46.32 -3.69
CA LEU A 212 -18.88 -47.43 -3.76
C LEU A 212 -19.07 -48.19 -2.44
N PRO A 213 -18.04 -48.47 -1.61
CA PRO A 213 -18.23 -49.13 -0.31
C PRO A 213 -19.14 -48.35 0.65
N PHE A 214 -19.30 -47.03 0.49
CA PHE A 214 -20.30 -46.27 1.24
C PHE A 214 -21.73 -46.57 0.80
N ALA A 215 -21.97 -47.11 -0.38
CA ALA A 215 -23.31 -47.53 -0.80
C ALA A 215 -23.80 -48.73 0.02
N ASP A 216 -22.90 -49.66 0.37
CA ASP A 216 -23.23 -50.87 1.13
C ASP A 216 -23.80 -50.53 2.52
N GLY A 217 -23.34 -49.44 3.12
CA GLY A 217 -23.81 -48.95 4.41
C GLY A 217 -25.22 -48.40 4.41
N LEU A 218 -25.84 -48.18 3.24
CA LEU A 218 -27.19 -47.63 3.16
C LEU A 218 -28.27 -48.67 3.51
N GLY A 219 -27.92 -49.97 3.52
CA GLY A 219 -28.86 -51.05 3.83
C GLY A 219 -29.98 -51.23 2.78
N LEU A 220 -29.74 -50.78 1.55
CA LEU A 220 -30.69 -50.83 0.42
C LEU A 220 -30.13 -51.71 -0.72
N PRO A 221 -30.98 -52.15 -1.67
CA PRO A 221 -30.53 -52.91 -2.83
C PRO A 221 -29.39 -52.18 -3.59
N PRO A 222 -28.37 -52.89 -4.10
CA PRO A 222 -27.16 -52.29 -4.65
C PRO A 222 -27.39 -51.16 -5.67
N GLU A 223 -28.29 -51.37 -6.63
CA GLU A 223 -28.61 -50.35 -7.64
C GLU A 223 -29.20 -49.07 -7.04
N GLN A 224 -30.04 -49.20 -6.00
CA GLN A 224 -30.62 -48.04 -5.32
C GLN A 224 -29.58 -47.33 -4.47
N SER A 225 -28.77 -48.08 -3.72
CA SER A 225 -27.69 -47.55 -2.89
C SER A 225 -26.67 -46.77 -3.71
N GLU A 226 -26.24 -47.34 -4.85
CA GLU A 226 -25.33 -46.68 -5.79
C GLU A 226 -25.95 -45.40 -6.36
N GLN A 227 -27.25 -45.43 -6.70
CA GLN A 227 -27.94 -44.27 -7.23
C GLN A 227 -28.08 -43.13 -6.19
N ILE A 228 -28.35 -43.48 -4.93
CA ILE A 228 -28.39 -42.51 -3.81
C ILE A 228 -27.01 -41.90 -3.61
N LEU A 229 -25.96 -42.73 -3.61
CA LEU A 229 -24.58 -42.27 -3.52
C LEU A 229 -24.23 -41.31 -4.67
N LYS A 230 -24.59 -41.65 -5.92
CA LYS A 230 -24.40 -40.75 -7.09
C LYS A 230 -25.05 -39.39 -6.89
N TRP A 231 -26.29 -39.35 -6.36
CA TRP A 231 -26.96 -38.08 -6.05
C TRP A 231 -26.25 -37.32 -4.92
N GLY A 232 -25.79 -38.02 -3.88
CA GLY A 232 -25.04 -37.43 -2.77
C GLY A 232 -23.69 -36.85 -3.23
N LEU A 233 -22.92 -37.60 -4.01
CA LEU A 233 -21.63 -37.18 -4.55
C LEU A 233 -21.75 -35.97 -5.47
N LYS A 234 -22.87 -35.81 -6.17
CA LYS A 234 -23.14 -34.59 -6.93
C LYS A 234 -23.12 -33.34 -6.03
N TRP A 235 -23.58 -33.47 -4.78
CA TRP A 235 -23.57 -32.37 -3.81
C TRP A 235 -22.24 -32.22 -3.08
N THR A 236 -21.66 -33.33 -2.63
CA THR A 236 -20.45 -33.34 -1.77
C THR A 236 -19.15 -33.26 -2.56
N GLY A 237 -19.18 -33.55 -3.86
CA GLY A 237 -18.01 -33.61 -4.73
C GLY A 237 -17.02 -34.72 -4.35
N GLY A 238 -17.46 -35.73 -3.60
CA GLY A 238 -16.57 -36.77 -3.06
C GLY A 238 -15.85 -36.40 -1.77
N HIS A 239 -16.12 -35.23 -1.19
CA HIS A 239 -15.48 -34.82 0.06
C HIS A 239 -15.72 -35.87 1.15
N PRO A 240 -14.68 -36.47 1.78
CA PRO A 240 -14.83 -37.62 2.67
C PRO A 240 -15.83 -37.41 3.81
N TYR A 241 -15.67 -36.35 4.59
CA TYR A 241 -16.58 -36.05 5.71
C TYR A 241 -18.01 -35.71 5.27
N LEU A 242 -18.21 -34.83 4.28
CA LEU A 242 -19.55 -34.45 3.82
C LEU A 242 -20.30 -35.65 3.23
N THR A 243 -19.59 -36.54 2.53
CA THR A 243 -20.16 -37.77 1.95
C THR A 243 -20.61 -38.73 3.05
N GLN A 244 -19.74 -39.05 4.01
CA GLN A 244 -20.11 -39.90 5.15
C GLN A 244 -21.23 -39.29 6.00
N ARG A 245 -21.19 -37.98 6.27
CA ARG A 245 -22.25 -37.28 7.01
C ARG A 245 -23.59 -37.38 6.30
N LEU A 246 -23.62 -37.18 4.99
CA LEU A 246 -24.85 -37.31 4.20
C LEU A 246 -25.37 -38.75 4.22
N CYS A 247 -24.51 -39.73 3.98
CA CYS A 247 -24.91 -41.15 4.01
C CYS A 247 -25.43 -41.57 5.39
N HIS A 248 -24.79 -41.11 6.47
CA HIS A 248 -25.23 -41.35 7.84
C HIS A 248 -26.64 -40.81 8.09
N VAL A 249 -26.90 -39.54 7.76
CA VAL A 249 -28.24 -38.94 7.93
C VAL A 249 -29.29 -39.62 7.05
N ILE A 250 -28.91 -40.09 5.86
CA ILE A 250 -29.81 -40.87 4.99
C ILE A 250 -30.18 -42.20 5.67
N THR A 251 -29.22 -42.90 6.28
CA THR A 251 -29.50 -44.16 6.99
C THR A 251 -30.42 -43.98 8.19
N GLU A 252 -30.28 -42.89 8.95
CA GLU A 252 -31.15 -42.62 10.10
C GLU A 252 -32.62 -42.45 9.71
N GLN A 253 -32.92 -42.05 8.48
CA GLN A 253 -34.31 -41.91 8.01
C GLN A 253 -35.00 -43.24 7.74
N SER A 254 -34.26 -44.35 7.67
CA SER A 254 -34.79 -45.73 7.55
C SER A 254 -35.87 -45.88 6.46
N LYS A 255 -35.71 -45.20 5.32
CA LYS A 255 -36.64 -45.25 4.19
C LYS A 255 -36.22 -46.30 3.17
N SER A 256 -37.20 -47.00 2.62
CA SER A 256 -37.03 -48.07 1.63
C SER A 256 -37.03 -47.62 0.17
N ASN A 257 -37.43 -46.38 -0.12
CA ASN A 257 -37.40 -45.83 -1.48
C ASN A 257 -36.95 -44.37 -1.43
N TRP A 258 -36.10 -44.00 -2.37
CA TRP A 258 -35.48 -42.68 -2.44
C TRP A 258 -35.60 -42.11 -3.84
N SER A 259 -36.14 -40.92 -3.91
CA SER A 259 -36.06 -40.07 -5.09
C SER A 259 -34.93 -39.05 -4.94
N LYS A 260 -34.42 -38.55 -6.07
CA LYS A 260 -33.45 -37.45 -6.08
C LYS A 260 -33.92 -36.23 -5.27
N ALA A 261 -35.21 -35.89 -5.36
CA ALA A 261 -35.81 -34.78 -4.63
C ALA A 261 -35.84 -35.01 -3.11
N GLU A 262 -35.81 -36.26 -2.64
CA GLU A 262 -35.65 -36.57 -1.22
C GLU A 262 -34.22 -36.40 -0.76
N VAL A 263 -33.24 -36.89 -1.53
CA VAL A 263 -31.82 -36.64 -1.22
C VAL A 263 -31.53 -35.14 -1.20
N ASP A 264 -32.06 -34.37 -2.17
CA ASP A 264 -31.95 -32.90 -2.18
C ASP A 264 -32.57 -32.26 -0.93
N ARG A 265 -33.68 -32.81 -0.42
CA ARG A 265 -34.28 -32.37 0.86
C ARG A 265 -33.40 -32.68 2.05
N VAL A 266 -32.78 -33.85 2.12
CA VAL A 266 -31.85 -34.22 3.19
C VAL A 266 -30.60 -33.34 3.17
N VAL A 267 -30.03 -33.09 2.00
CA VAL A 267 -28.92 -32.14 1.86
C VAL A 267 -29.34 -30.76 2.37
N ASN A 268 -30.54 -30.30 2.01
CA ASN A 268 -31.04 -29.00 2.43
C ASN A 268 -31.25 -28.88 3.93
N SER A 269 -31.81 -29.91 4.57
CA SER A 269 -31.98 -29.93 6.03
C SER A 269 -30.65 -30.10 6.78
N THR A 270 -29.66 -30.76 6.18
CA THR A 270 -28.40 -31.09 6.87
C THR A 270 -27.37 -29.96 6.79
N PHE A 271 -27.22 -29.34 5.61
CA PHE A 271 -26.08 -28.45 5.34
C PHE A 271 -26.45 -26.98 5.13
N PHE A 272 -27.73 -26.63 5.01
CA PHE A 272 -28.16 -25.24 4.75
C PHE A 272 -28.97 -24.65 5.92
N GLY A 273 -29.24 -23.34 5.86
CA GLY A 273 -30.00 -22.63 6.90
C GLY A 273 -29.29 -22.64 8.26
N ALA A 274 -30.06 -22.81 9.34
CA ALA A 274 -29.53 -22.81 10.71
C ALA A 274 -28.55 -23.97 10.97
N MET A 275 -28.74 -25.13 10.33
CA MET A 275 -27.90 -26.31 10.51
C MET A 275 -26.48 -26.11 9.96
N SER A 276 -26.33 -25.28 8.92
CA SER A 276 -25.00 -24.88 8.39
C SER A 276 -24.09 -24.19 9.43
N LYS A 277 -24.68 -23.60 10.48
CA LYS A 277 -23.93 -22.95 11.56
C LYS A 277 -23.47 -23.94 12.64
N GLN A 278 -24.08 -25.12 12.70
CA GLN A 278 -23.77 -26.17 13.68
C GLN A 278 -22.86 -27.27 13.10
N ASP A 279 -22.68 -27.30 11.77
CA ASP A 279 -21.74 -28.21 11.13
C ASP A 279 -20.28 -27.76 11.36
N ASN A 280 -19.48 -28.63 11.96
CA ASN A 280 -18.08 -28.36 12.31
C ASN A 280 -17.20 -28.06 11.08
N ASN A 281 -17.44 -28.72 9.95
CA ASN A 281 -16.70 -28.48 8.71
C ASN A 281 -17.02 -27.09 8.17
N LEU A 282 -18.31 -26.77 8.03
CA LEU A 282 -18.76 -25.47 7.53
C LEU A 282 -18.38 -24.33 8.46
N GLN A 283 -18.36 -24.58 9.78
CA GLN A 283 -17.84 -23.61 10.76
C GLN A 283 -16.34 -23.36 10.56
N PHE A 284 -15.54 -24.42 10.39
CA PHE A 284 -14.11 -24.28 10.11
C PHE A 284 -13.85 -23.50 8.82
N VAL A 285 -14.53 -23.84 7.71
CA VAL A 285 -14.40 -23.13 6.44
C VAL A 285 -14.77 -21.65 6.61
N ARG A 286 -15.86 -21.36 7.33
CA ARG A 286 -16.31 -19.98 7.60
C ARG A 286 -15.27 -19.20 8.40
N ASP A 287 -14.70 -19.79 9.44
CA ASP A 287 -13.68 -19.15 10.27
C ASP A 287 -12.40 -18.90 9.46
N MET A 288 -12.02 -19.82 8.56
CA MET A 288 -10.91 -19.64 7.63
C MET A 288 -11.14 -18.48 6.65
N LEU A 289 -12.34 -18.37 6.10
CA LEU A 289 -12.68 -17.27 5.18
C LEU A 289 -12.83 -15.90 5.85
N THR A 290 -13.00 -15.87 7.18
CA THR A 290 -13.29 -14.64 7.92
C THR A 290 -12.23 -14.35 8.97
N LYS A 291 -12.33 -14.97 10.15
CA LYS A 291 -11.52 -14.68 11.34
C LYS A 291 -10.03 -14.97 11.14
N ARG A 292 -9.69 -16.01 10.38
CA ARG A 292 -8.31 -16.48 10.19
C ARG A 292 -7.72 -16.04 8.84
N ALA A 293 -8.45 -15.23 8.07
CA ALA A 293 -7.95 -14.78 6.77
C ALA A 293 -6.77 -13.80 6.97
N PRO A 294 -5.59 -14.05 6.37
CA PRO A 294 -4.44 -13.15 6.48
C PRO A 294 -4.71 -11.77 5.85
N ASP A 295 -5.44 -11.77 4.73
CA ASP A 295 -6.04 -10.59 4.11
C ASP A 295 -7.48 -10.94 3.73
N LEU A 296 -8.43 -10.46 4.54
CA LEU A 296 -9.85 -10.73 4.37
C LEU A 296 -10.36 -10.31 2.98
N PHE A 297 -9.92 -9.14 2.48
CA PHE A 297 -10.39 -8.65 1.19
C PHE A 297 -9.81 -9.49 0.05
N ALA A 298 -8.51 -9.77 0.07
CA ALA A 298 -7.86 -10.57 -0.97
C ALA A 298 -8.41 -12.00 -1.03
N VAL A 299 -8.60 -12.65 0.13
CA VAL A 299 -9.18 -14.01 0.22
C VAL A 299 -10.60 -14.03 -0.34
N LEU A 300 -11.48 -13.16 0.15
CA LEU A 300 -12.89 -13.17 -0.29
C LEU A 300 -13.06 -12.70 -1.73
N ASN A 301 -12.26 -11.74 -2.20
CA ASN A 301 -12.29 -11.32 -3.61
C ASN A 301 -11.81 -12.44 -4.53
N THR A 302 -10.74 -13.13 -4.17
CA THR A 302 -10.23 -14.28 -4.96
C THR A 302 -11.27 -15.39 -5.00
N TYR A 303 -11.90 -15.72 -3.86
CA TYR A 303 -12.98 -16.70 -3.84
C TYR A 303 -14.19 -16.25 -4.68
N ARG A 304 -14.53 -14.97 -4.68
CA ARG A 304 -15.59 -14.40 -5.53
C ARG A 304 -15.29 -14.57 -7.02
N GLU A 305 -14.03 -14.45 -7.43
CA GLU A 305 -13.61 -14.67 -8.82
C GLU A 305 -13.76 -16.14 -9.22
N ILE A 306 -13.31 -17.06 -8.34
CA ILE A 306 -13.46 -18.51 -8.53
C ILE A 306 -14.95 -18.90 -8.60
N LEU A 307 -15.78 -18.41 -7.67
CA LEU A 307 -17.20 -18.71 -7.60
C LEU A 307 -17.98 -18.23 -8.84
N ARG A 308 -17.58 -17.09 -9.43
CA ARG A 308 -18.23 -16.54 -10.62
C ARG A 308 -17.85 -17.26 -11.91
N GLY A 309 -16.71 -17.96 -11.95
CA GLY A 309 -16.23 -18.71 -13.11
C GLY A 309 -15.99 -17.87 -14.38
N LYS A 310 -15.92 -16.53 -14.27
CA LYS A 310 -15.75 -15.64 -15.45
C LYS A 310 -14.32 -15.62 -15.98
N ARG A 311 -13.34 -15.95 -15.14
CA ARG A 311 -11.91 -16.02 -15.48
C ARG A 311 -11.32 -17.23 -14.79
N ILE A 312 -10.40 -17.90 -15.48
CA ILE A 312 -9.62 -18.99 -14.89
C ILE A 312 -8.71 -18.38 -13.83
N VAL A 313 -8.76 -18.91 -12.62
CA VAL A 313 -7.88 -18.54 -11.53
C VAL A 313 -6.83 -19.62 -11.41
N PHE A 314 -5.61 -19.34 -11.87
CA PHE A 314 -4.51 -20.29 -11.81
C PHE A 314 -4.04 -20.52 -10.38
N ASP A 315 -3.65 -21.75 -10.07
CA ASP A 315 -3.06 -22.09 -8.78
C ASP A 315 -1.61 -21.57 -8.71
N GLU A 316 -1.39 -20.53 -7.91
CA GLU A 316 -0.09 -19.92 -7.70
C GLU A 316 0.28 -20.08 -6.22
N GLU A 317 1.24 -20.95 -5.91
CA GLU A 317 1.59 -21.25 -4.51
C GLU A 317 2.10 -20.03 -3.74
N GLN A 318 2.68 -19.04 -4.43
CA GLN A 318 3.14 -17.77 -3.85
C GLN A 318 2.00 -16.84 -3.43
N SER A 319 0.77 -17.05 -3.93
CA SER A 319 -0.37 -16.24 -3.56
C SER A 319 -0.92 -16.69 -2.20
N SER A 320 -0.72 -15.87 -1.16
CA SER A 320 -1.23 -16.14 0.18
C SER A 320 -2.74 -16.37 0.19
N ALA A 321 -3.51 -15.57 -0.57
CA ALA A 321 -4.96 -15.73 -0.66
C ALA A 321 -5.38 -17.07 -1.29
N LYS A 322 -4.75 -17.49 -2.39
CA LYS A 322 -5.07 -18.77 -3.06
C LYS A 322 -4.67 -19.98 -2.22
N SER A 323 -3.48 -19.92 -1.63
CA SER A 323 -2.97 -20.92 -0.69
C SER A 323 -3.88 -21.05 0.53
N HIS A 324 -4.32 -19.94 1.12
CA HIS A 324 -5.26 -19.92 2.24
C HIS A 324 -6.64 -20.49 1.86
N LEU A 325 -7.14 -20.18 0.67
CA LEU A 325 -8.39 -20.78 0.16
C LEU A 325 -8.26 -22.30 0.03
N LYS A 326 -7.13 -22.82 -0.48
CA LYS A 326 -6.87 -24.27 -0.53
C LYS A 326 -6.88 -24.88 0.86
N LEU A 327 -6.19 -24.27 1.84
CA LEU A 327 -6.15 -24.75 3.23
C LEU A 327 -7.51 -24.74 3.91
N SER A 328 -8.37 -23.76 3.60
CA SER A 328 -9.73 -23.74 4.12
C SER A 328 -10.57 -24.94 3.64
N GLY A 329 -10.17 -25.56 2.52
CA GLY A 329 -10.87 -26.67 1.89
C GLY A 329 -12.02 -26.25 0.99
N ILE A 330 -12.32 -24.95 0.88
CA ILE A 330 -13.44 -24.48 0.04
C ILE A 330 -13.17 -24.62 -1.46
N VAL A 331 -11.91 -24.57 -1.86
CA VAL A 331 -11.46 -24.78 -3.24
C VAL A 331 -10.61 -26.03 -3.35
N ARG A 332 -10.54 -26.58 -4.55
CA ARG A 332 -9.60 -27.64 -4.92
C ARG A 332 -8.86 -27.25 -6.19
N ARG A 333 -7.71 -27.88 -6.39
CA ARG A 333 -6.96 -27.78 -7.64
C ARG A 333 -7.60 -28.71 -8.67
N GLU A 334 -7.82 -28.18 -9.87
CA GLU A 334 -8.24 -28.93 -11.05
C GLU A 334 -7.29 -28.55 -12.18
N HIS A 335 -6.38 -29.46 -12.50
CA HIS A 335 -5.20 -29.22 -13.34
C HIS A 335 -4.38 -28.03 -12.80
N ASP A 336 -4.27 -26.93 -13.52
CA ASP A 336 -3.53 -25.73 -13.07
C ASP A 336 -4.43 -24.60 -12.57
N SER A 337 -5.71 -24.89 -12.34
CA SER A 337 -6.71 -23.89 -11.92
C SER A 337 -7.38 -24.25 -10.61
N LEU A 338 -7.95 -23.25 -9.94
CA LEU A 338 -8.74 -23.41 -8.73
C LEU A 338 -10.24 -23.35 -9.04
N CYS A 339 -10.97 -24.34 -8.54
CA CYS A 339 -12.43 -24.39 -8.61
C CYS A 339 -13.05 -24.58 -7.23
N VAL A 340 -14.32 -24.19 -7.06
CA VAL A 340 -15.05 -24.46 -5.81
C VAL A 340 -15.18 -25.98 -5.65
N ARG A 341 -14.80 -26.49 -4.48
CA ARG A 341 -14.61 -27.93 -4.26
C ARG A 341 -15.89 -28.75 -4.44
N ASN A 342 -17.04 -28.21 -4.03
CA ASN A 342 -18.34 -28.88 -4.17
C ASN A 342 -19.53 -27.91 -4.16
N LEU A 343 -20.72 -28.44 -4.49
CA LEU A 343 -21.96 -27.66 -4.57
C LEU A 343 -22.42 -27.16 -3.20
N ILE A 344 -22.22 -27.93 -2.13
CA ILE A 344 -22.58 -27.52 -0.77
C ILE A 344 -21.86 -26.20 -0.42
N TYR A 345 -20.54 -26.15 -0.62
CA TYR A 345 -19.76 -24.93 -0.37
C TYR A 345 -20.20 -23.76 -1.25
N SER A 346 -20.44 -23.99 -2.55
CA SER A 346 -20.89 -22.92 -3.46
C SER A 346 -22.24 -22.29 -3.03
N LYS A 347 -23.08 -23.06 -2.34
CA LYS A 347 -24.41 -22.65 -1.88
C LYS A 347 -24.41 -22.08 -0.47
N VAL A 348 -23.54 -22.56 0.42
CA VAL A 348 -23.35 -22.00 1.78
C VAL A 348 -22.61 -20.67 1.71
N PHE A 349 -21.53 -20.61 0.93
CA PHE A 349 -20.68 -19.45 0.75
C PHE A 349 -20.95 -18.82 -0.62
N ASP A 350 -22.19 -18.42 -0.85
CA ASP A 350 -22.64 -17.88 -2.13
C ASP A 350 -22.31 -16.39 -2.28
N ASN A 351 -22.78 -15.77 -3.38
CA ASN A 351 -22.59 -14.34 -3.61
C ASN A 351 -23.28 -13.45 -2.54
N ARG A 352 -24.35 -13.91 -1.90
CA ARG A 352 -25.04 -13.17 -0.84
C ARG A 352 -24.21 -13.19 0.43
N TRP A 353 -23.71 -14.36 0.83
CA TRP A 353 -22.80 -14.52 1.95
C TRP A 353 -21.54 -13.66 1.75
N LEU A 354 -20.99 -13.65 0.54
CA LEU A 354 -19.86 -12.79 0.18
C LEU A 354 -20.19 -11.30 0.34
N GLN A 355 -21.36 -10.83 -0.09
CA GLN A 355 -21.76 -9.43 0.07
C GLN A 355 -21.89 -9.02 1.55
N GLU A 356 -22.31 -9.94 2.40
CA GLU A 356 -22.43 -9.71 3.85
C GLU A 356 -21.06 -9.63 4.56
N HIS A 357 -20.02 -10.28 4.02
CA HIS A 357 -18.71 -10.42 4.68
C HIS A 357 -17.57 -9.70 3.94
N LEU A 358 -17.74 -9.27 2.68
CA LEU A 358 -16.73 -8.50 1.98
C LEU A 358 -16.62 -7.13 2.65
N PRO A 359 -15.45 -6.75 3.21
CA PRO A 359 -15.25 -5.38 3.61
C PRO A 359 -15.37 -4.52 2.35
N VAL A 360 -16.34 -3.60 2.33
CA VAL A 360 -16.46 -2.62 1.24
C VAL A 360 -15.12 -1.88 1.20
N PRO A 361 -14.35 -1.93 0.09
CA PRO A 361 -13.08 -1.26 0.06
C PRO A 361 -13.34 0.24 0.19
N LEU A 362 -12.91 0.82 1.33
CA LEU A 362 -12.91 2.26 1.61
C LEU A 362 -11.97 3.06 0.69
N LYS A 363 -11.52 2.48 -0.42
CA LYS A 363 -10.68 3.11 -1.44
C LYS A 363 -11.19 2.81 -2.85
N ILE A 364 -12.41 3.23 -3.11
CA ILE A 364 -12.72 3.84 -4.41
C ILE A 364 -13.02 5.29 -4.09
N LEU A 365 -11.98 6.13 -4.05
CA LEU A 365 -12.16 7.54 -4.32
C LEU A 365 -12.70 7.60 -5.75
N THR A 366 -14.02 7.57 -5.89
CA THR A 366 -14.69 7.63 -7.19
C THR A 366 -14.20 8.90 -7.90
N ALA A 367 -14.11 8.87 -9.23
CA ALA A 367 -13.74 10.05 -10.02
C ALA A 367 -14.53 11.32 -9.64
N GLN A 368 -15.74 11.13 -9.08
CA GLN A 368 -16.60 12.18 -8.53
C GLN A 368 -15.96 12.94 -7.35
N MET A 369 -15.23 12.27 -6.44
CA MET A 369 -14.54 12.95 -5.33
C MET A 369 -13.30 13.73 -5.81
N VAL A 370 -12.58 13.21 -6.80
CA VAL A 370 -11.46 13.94 -7.43
C VAL A 370 -11.96 15.18 -8.16
N LEU A 371 -13.08 15.08 -8.86
CA LEU A 371 -13.73 16.21 -9.51
C LEU A 371 -14.20 17.26 -8.49
N LEU A 372 -14.85 16.82 -7.41
CA LEU A 372 -15.37 17.72 -6.36
C LEU A 372 -14.24 18.49 -5.67
N THR A 373 -13.15 17.80 -5.30
CA THR A 373 -11.99 18.43 -4.68
C THR A 373 -11.31 19.42 -5.62
N SER A 374 -11.19 19.08 -6.91
CA SER A 374 -10.61 19.98 -7.92
C SER A 374 -11.44 21.25 -8.10
N VAL A 375 -12.77 21.14 -8.14
CA VAL A 375 -13.69 22.29 -8.26
C VAL A 375 -13.61 23.19 -7.03
N VAL A 376 -13.59 22.61 -5.82
CA VAL A 376 -13.48 23.38 -4.58
C VAL A 376 -12.16 24.16 -4.53
N VAL A 377 -11.04 23.52 -4.87
CA VAL A 377 -9.74 24.21 -4.92
C VAL A 377 -9.74 25.33 -5.96
N ALA A 378 -10.29 25.09 -7.16
CA ALA A 378 -10.40 26.11 -8.19
C ALA A 378 -11.23 27.32 -7.73
N LEU A 379 -12.40 27.09 -7.12
CA LEU A 379 -13.24 28.17 -6.59
C LEU A 379 -12.57 28.94 -5.46
N LEU A 380 -11.86 28.24 -4.56
CA LEU A 380 -11.10 28.88 -3.49
C LEU A 380 -9.97 29.76 -4.03
N THR A 381 -9.20 29.27 -5.01
CA THR A 381 -8.11 30.06 -5.63
C THR A 381 -8.65 31.30 -6.36
N LEU A 382 -9.76 31.16 -7.09
CA LEU A 382 -10.43 32.30 -7.74
C LEU A 382 -10.98 33.29 -6.71
N GLY A 383 -11.56 32.81 -5.60
CA GLY A 383 -12.03 33.64 -4.51
C GLY A 383 -10.91 34.42 -3.83
N MET A 384 -9.80 33.76 -3.49
CA MET A 384 -8.62 34.41 -2.90
C MET A 384 -8.03 35.47 -3.82
N ARG A 385 -8.00 35.20 -5.14
CA ARG A 385 -7.52 36.15 -6.16
C ARG A 385 -8.43 37.39 -6.24
N GLN A 386 -9.75 37.21 -6.29
CA GLN A 386 -10.70 38.33 -6.39
C GLN A 386 -10.69 39.21 -5.12
N MET A 387 -10.41 38.62 -3.96
CA MET A 387 -10.30 39.34 -2.69
C MET A 387 -8.93 39.99 -2.46
N GLY A 388 -7.96 39.79 -3.36
CA GLY A 388 -6.62 40.38 -3.22
C GLY A 388 -5.85 39.91 -1.99
N VAL A 389 -6.20 38.76 -1.41
CA VAL A 389 -5.59 38.26 -0.15
C VAL A 389 -4.06 38.12 -0.27
N LEU A 390 -3.60 37.71 -1.45
CA LEU A 390 -2.17 37.51 -1.74
C LEU A 390 -1.45 38.80 -2.17
N GLN A 391 -2.17 39.88 -2.49
CA GLN A 391 -1.58 41.12 -3.02
C GLN A 391 -0.52 41.71 -2.06
N SER A 392 -0.78 41.67 -0.75
CA SER A 392 0.18 42.16 0.26
C SER A 392 1.47 41.35 0.28
N TRP A 393 1.38 40.04 0.05
CA TRP A 393 2.56 39.16 -0.01
C TRP A 393 3.31 39.35 -1.31
N GLU A 394 2.61 39.45 -2.43
CA GLU A 394 3.18 39.70 -3.75
C GLU A 394 3.98 41.01 -3.78
N LEU A 395 3.42 42.10 -3.25
CA LEU A 395 4.12 43.39 -3.18
C LEU A 395 5.39 43.33 -2.32
N ARG A 396 5.38 42.58 -1.21
CA ARG A 396 6.58 42.40 -0.38
C ARG A 396 7.68 41.63 -1.10
N VAL A 397 7.29 40.57 -1.83
CA VAL A 397 8.24 39.79 -2.64
C VAL A 397 8.83 40.68 -3.74
N TYR A 398 8.00 41.46 -4.42
CA TYR A 398 8.45 42.42 -5.42
C TYR A 398 9.42 43.47 -4.85
N ASP A 399 9.12 44.04 -3.68
CA ASP A 399 9.99 45.01 -3.00
C ASP A 399 11.35 44.38 -2.63
N GLN A 400 11.36 43.12 -2.17
CA GLN A 400 12.59 42.39 -1.87
C GLN A 400 13.40 42.10 -3.14
N MET A 401 12.74 41.71 -4.23
CA MET A 401 13.39 41.50 -5.52
C MET A 401 14.03 42.79 -6.05
N LEU A 402 13.34 43.94 -5.96
CA LEU A 402 13.90 45.22 -6.36
C LEU A 402 15.14 45.61 -5.54
N ARG A 403 15.12 45.38 -4.23
CA ARG A 403 16.29 45.64 -3.36
C ARG A 403 17.47 44.70 -3.61
N SER A 404 17.22 43.53 -4.17
CA SER A 404 18.26 42.57 -4.53
C SER A 404 18.95 42.90 -5.86
N ARG A 405 18.44 43.87 -6.63
CA ARG A 405 19.08 44.28 -7.88
C ARG A 405 20.45 44.90 -7.60
N PRO A 406 21.46 44.60 -8.43
CA PRO A 406 22.75 45.27 -8.33
C PRO A 406 22.61 46.78 -8.58
N ILE A 407 23.46 47.57 -7.94
CA ILE A 407 23.50 49.03 -8.14
C ILE A 407 23.90 49.31 -9.60
N GLU A 408 23.06 50.04 -10.32
CA GLU A 408 23.34 50.46 -11.69
C GLU A 408 24.49 51.48 -11.70
N ALA A 409 25.43 51.33 -12.65
CA ALA A 409 26.52 52.28 -12.81
C ALA A 409 25.98 53.64 -13.28
N PRO A 410 26.57 54.77 -12.83
CA PRO A 410 26.14 56.10 -13.30
C PRO A 410 26.19 56.20 -14.83
N GLU A 411 25.08 56.65 -15.42
CA GLU A 411 24.95 56.81 -16.87
C GLU A 411 25.87 57.94 -17.37
N ARG A 412 26.78 57.62 -18.29
CA ARG A 412 27.83 58.57 -18.75
C ARG A 412 27.26 59.76 -19.53
N ARG A 413 26.03 59.64 -20.05
CA ARG A 413 25.33 60.69 -20.79
C ARG A 413 24.70 61.75 -19.88
N ILE A 414 24.59 61.51 -18.57
CA ILE A 414 23.88 62.39 -17.64
C ILE A 414 24.88 63.02 -16.66
N LEU A 415 24.96 64.35 -16.67
CA LEU A 415 25.68 65.10 -15.65
C LEU A 415 24.69 65.57 -14.57
N LEU A 416 24.82 65.05 -13.35
CA LEU A 416 24.02 65.49 -12.21
C LEU A 416 24.77 66.57 -11.42
N VAL A 417 24.26 67.80 -11.46
CA VAL A 417 24.75 68.91 -10.63
C VAL A 417 23.88 68.99 -9.38
N LYS A 418 24.47 68.71 -8.21
CA LYS A 418 23.77 68.74 -6.92
C LYS A 418 23.99 70.07 -6.22
N ILE A 419 22.96 70.56 -5.54
CA ILE A 419 23.08 71.59 -4.51
C ILE A 419 23.39 70.84 -3.21
N THR A 420 24.57 71.07 -2.63
CA THR A 420 25.02 70.37 -1.41
C THR A 420 24.68 71.17 -0.16
N ASP A 421 24.73 70.53 1.01
CA ASP A 421 24.53 71.21 2.30
C ASP A 421 25.54 72.35 2.52
N ASP A 422 26.74 72.22 1.97
CA ASP A 422 27.76 73.28 2.04
C ASP A 422 27.41 74.48 1.16
N ASP A 423 26.72 74.26 0.04
CA ASP A 423 26.20 75.34 -0.82
C ASP A 423 25.03 76.06 -0.13
N LEU A 424 24.13 75.32 0.53
CA LEU A 424 22.98 75.85 1.28
C LEU A 424 23.36 76.54 2.60
N LYS A 425 24.56 76.32 3.12
CA LYS A 425 25.10 77.10 4.25
C LYS A 425 25.71 78.41 3.80
N ARG A 426 26.26 78.46 2.57
CA ARG A 426 26.88 79.65 1.98
C ARG A 426 25.84 80.61 1.42
N GLU A 427 24.84 80.07 0.73
CA GLU A 427 23.65 80.79 0.27
C GLU A 427 22.55 80.68 1.33
N LYS A 428 21.67 81.65 1.52
CA LYS A 428 20.65 81.64 2.59
C LYS A 428 19.50 80.65 2.29
N TRP A 429 19.76 79.34 2.38
CA TRP A 429 18.80 78.23 2.19
C TRP A 429 18.22 78.07 0.76
N THR A 430 18.17 79.11 -0.05
CA THR A 430 17.88 79.05 -1.48
C THR A 430 19.02 79.68 -2.27
N PRO A 431 19.57 79.02 -3.31
CA PRO A 431 20.59 79.62 -4.16
C PRO A 431 20.04 80.88 -4.83
N SER A 432 20.83 81.96 -4.83
CA SER A 432 20.45 83.20 -5.51
C SER A 432 20.29 83.01 -7.03
N ASP A 433 19.37 83.75 -7.63
CA ASP A 433 19.12 83.74 -9.08
C ASP A 433 20.40 84.01 -9.90
N ARG A 434 21.29 84.84 -9.35
CA ARG A 434 22.60 85.13 -9.93
C ARG A 434 23.47 83.87 -9.98
N ALA A 435 23.53 83.11 -8.89
CA ALA A 435 24.32 81.89 -8.81
C ALA A 435 23.77 80.83 -9.78
N ILE A 436 22.45 80.67 -9.85
CA ILE A 436 21.79 79.72 -10.77
C ILE A 436 22.05 80.12 -12.23
N ASN A 437 21.87 81.39 -12.60
CA ASN A 437 22.12 81.86 -13.96
C ASN A 437 23.62 81.74 -14.35
N GLN A 438 24.54 81.98 -13.41
CA GLN A 438 25.98 81.75 -13.64
C GLN A 438 26.29 80.26 -13.85
N LEU A 439 25.67 79.38 -13.06
CA LEU A 439 25.80 77.93 -13.21
C LEU A 439 25.26 77.48 -14.58
N LEU A 440 24.06 77.92 -14.94
CA LEU A 440 23.45 77.56 -16.23
C LEU A 440 24.29 78.07 -17.40
N LYS A 441 24.87 79.27 -17.33
CA LYS A 441 25.78 79.80 -18.35
C LYS A 441 27.05 78.95 -18.48
N LYS A 442 27.58 78.45 -17.36
CA LYS A 442 28.70 77.51 -17.37
C LYS A 442 28.31 76.17 -18.00
N ILE A 443 27.14 75.64 -17.66
CA ILE A 443 26.62 74.39 -18.23
C ILE A 443 26.40 74.54 -19.75
N GLU A 444 25.81 75.65 -20.20
CA GLU A 444 25.59 75.95 -21.62
C GLU A 444 26.89 75.96 -22.44
N SER A 445 28.01 76.38 -21.84
CA SER A 445 29.33 76.37 -22.51
C SER A 445 29.82 74.97 -22.91
N TYR A 446 29.27 73.91 -22.31
CA TYR A 446 29.56 72.51 -22.68
C TYR A 446 28.57 71.95 -23.71
N GLN A 447 27.68 72.78 -24.26
CA GLN A 447 26.69 72.42 -25.28
C GLN A 447 25.84 71.17 -24.93
N PRO A 448 25.15 71.16 -23.78
CA PRO A 448 24.27 70.07 -23.42
C PRO A 448 23.08 69.99 -24.40
N ARG A 449 22.62 68.77 -24.69
CA ARG A 449 21.46 68.54 -25.56
C ARG A 449 20.15 68.98 -24.91
N ILE A 450 20.02 68.76 -23.61
CA ILE A 450 18.88 69.16 -22.78
C ILE A 450 19.40 69.47 -21.38
N VAL A 451 18.78 70.41 -20.68
CA VAL A 451 19.08 70.74 -19.29
C VAL A 451 17.79 70.64 -18.47
N GLY A 452 17.77 69.75 -17.50
CA GLY A 452 16.69 69.67 -16.51
C GLY A 452 17.01 70.54 -15.30
N LEU A 453 16.16 71.50 -15.00
CA LEU A 453 16.26 72.36 -13.82
C LEU A 453 15.23 71.93 -12.76
N TYR A 454 15.65 71.08 -11.83
CA TYR A 454 14.81 70.64 -10.72
C TYR A 454 14.86 71.65 -9.56
N LEU A 455 14.25 72.83 -9.75
CA LEU A 455 14.15 73.88 -8.74
C LEU A 455 12.75 74.51 -8.77
N PHE A 456 12.12 74.66 -7.60
CA PHE A 456 10.82 75.31 -7.46
C PHE A 456 11.00 76.81 -7.20
N GLN A 457 10.93 77.63 -8.26
CA GLN A 457 11.07 79.09 -8.18
C GLN A 457 9.90 79.84 -8.85
N PRO A 458 8.70 79.82 -8.24
CA PRO A 458 7.48 80.37 -8.85
C PRO A 458 7.49 81.91 -9.01
N GLU A 459 8.33 82.62 -8.27
CA GLU A 459 8.40 84.10 -8.28
C GLU A 459 9.54 84.66 -9.14
N ASN A 460 10.38 83.81 -9.72
CA ASN A 460 11.57 84.24 -10.46
C ASN A 460 11.26 84.42 -11.95
N ASN A 461 11.19 85.68 -12.39
CA ASN A 461 10.92 86.04 -13.79
C ASN A 461 12.18 86.09 -14.68
N ASN A 462 13.38 85.95 -14.10
CA ASN A 462 14.67 86.08 -14.80
C ASN A 462 15.48 84.79 -14.82
N LEU A 463 14.88 83.66 -14.46
CA LEU A 463 15.54 82.36 -14.42
C LEU A 463 15.89 81.92 -15.85
N ALA A 464 17.16 81.59 -16.14
CA ALA A 464 17.62 81.24 -17.49
C ALA A 464 17.46 82.33 -18.58
N ALA A 465 16.98 83.53 -18.24
CA ALA A 465 16.65 84.60 -19.19
C ALA A 465 17.84 85.14 -20.01
N THR A 466 19.08 84.83 -19.59
CA THR A 466 20.33 85.31 -20.23
C THR A 466 21.01 84.27 -21.12
N LEU A 467 20.41 83.10 -21.27
CA LEU A 467 20.96 81.97 -22.03
C LEU A 467 20.52 82.03 -23.50
N GLN A 468 21.35 81.49 -24.40
CA GLN A 468 21.08 81.51 -25.83
C GLN A 468 20.04 80.47 -26.24
N ASN A 469 20.03 79.31 -25.59
CA ASN A 469 19.14 78.18 -25.93
C ASN A 469 18.14 77.88 -24.80
N GLN A 470 17.21 78.79 -24.54
CA GLN A 470 16.19 78.62 -23.51
C GLN A 470 15.25 77.43 -23.78
N ASP A 471 14.99 77.13 -25.06
CA ASP A 471 14.14 76.01 -25.49
C ASP A 471 14.72 74.63 -25.10
N ASN A 472 16.01 74.57 -24.72
CA ASN A 472 16.67 73.34 -24.29
C ASN A 472 16.60 73.11 -22.78
N ILE A 473 15.90 73.97 -22.04
CA ILE A 473 15.81 73.94 -20.59
C ILE A 473 14.40 73.55 -20.18
N VAL A 474 14.30 72.46 -19.42
CA VAL A 474 13.04 71.99 -18.84
C VAL A 474 13.03 72.38 -17.37
N SER A 475 12.01 73.10 -16.94
CA SER A 475 11.76 73.46 -15.53
C SER A 475 10.72 72.54 -14.90
N THR A 476 10.48 72.68 -13.60
CA THR A 476 9.55 71.86 -12.84
C THR A 476 8.39 72.66 -12.25
N CYS A 477 7.22 72.03 -12.15
CA CYS A 477 6.11 72.47 -11.30
C CYS A 477 5.59 71.31 -10.44
N LEU A 478 4.64 71.59 -9.56
CA LEU A 478 4.08 70.59 -8.64
C LEU A 478 2.56 70.70 -8.58
N PHE A 479 1.86 69.59 -8.81
CA PHE A 479 0.42 69.49 -8.58
C PHE A 479 0.09 69.47 -7.08
N ASN A 480 -1.17 69.74 -6.75
CA ASN A 480 -1.65 69.58 -5.39
C ASN A 480 -1.60 68.09 -5.00
N SER A 481 -0.99 67.79 -3.85
CA SER A 481 -0.91 66.42 -3.32
C SER A 481 -0.82 66.43 -1.80
N LEU A 482 -1.28 65.36 -1.14
CA LEU A 482 -1.37 65.18 0.33
C LEU A 482 -0.45 66.10 1.17
N GLY A 483 -0.94 67.31 1.50
CA GLY A 483 -0.26 68.28 2.39
C GLY A 483 0.73 69.24 1.73
N ILE A 484 0.86 69.25 0.40
CA ILE A 484 1.68 70.18 -0.37
C ILE A 484 0.79 70.89 -1.41
N ASP A 485 0.69 72.21 -1.28
CA ASP A 485 -0.05 73.05 -2.22
C ASP A 485 0.60 73.04 -3.62
N GLU A 486 -0.22 73.30 -4.64
CA GLU A 486 0.22 73.45 -6.01
C GLU A 486 1.30 74.55 -6.15
N ILE A 487 2.44 74.20 -6.73
CA ILE A 487 3.54 75.13 -7.04
C ILE A 487 3.52 75.44 -8.54
N PRO A 488 3.28 76.69 -8.96
CA PRO A 488 3.28 77.06 -10.37
C PRO A 488 4.70 77.02 -10.96
N PRO A 489 4.84 76.85 -12.29
CA PRO A 489 6.13 76.99 -12.94
C PRO A 489 6.65 78.44 -12.91
N PRO A 490 7.98 78.65 -13.09
CA PRO A 490 8.52 79.98 -13.24
C PRO A 490 7.88 80.72 -14.44
N PRO A 491 7.50 82.01 -14.32
CA PRO A 491 6.66 82.68 -15.32
C PRO A 491 7.26 82.82 -16.72
N ASN A 492 8.58 82.69 -16.83
CA ASN A 492 9.31 82.88 -18.08
C ASN A 492 9.59 81.58 -18.86
N PHE A 493 8.98 80.45 -18.45
CA PHE A 493 9.08 79.17 -19.16
C PHE A 493 7.76 78.82 -19.87
N PRO A 494 7.80 78.40 -21.15
CA PRO A 494 6.62 77.89 -21.82
C PRO A 494 6.21 76.54 -21.22
N ILE A 495 4.91 76.22 -21.25
CA ILE A 495 4.37 75.01 -20.61
C ILE A 495 4.96 73.72 -21.18
N ASP A 496 5.33 73.73 -22.46
CA ASP A 496 5.97 72.59 -23.16
C ASP A 496 7.38 72.30 -22.62
N ASN A 497 7.98 73.25 -21.91
CA ASN A 497 9.27 73.13 -21.23
C ASN A 497 9.13 73.04 -19.72
N VAL A 498 7.98 72.61 -19.23
CA VAL A 498 7.72 72.41 -17.81
C VAL A 498 7.18 71.01 -17.60
N GLY A 499 7.76 70.25 -16.68
CA GLY A 499 7.23 68.96 -16.26
C GLY A 499 6.83 68.92 -14.79
N PHE A 500 5.87 68.09 -14.42
CA PHE A 500 5.44 67.94 -13.03
C PHE A 500 6.33 66.95 -12.28
N SER A 501 6.48 67.12 -10.96
CA SER A 501 7.40 66.29 -10.14
C SER A 501 6.72 65.53 -9.00
N ASN A 502 5.41 65.33 -9.08
CA ASN A 502 4.65 64.60 -8.07
C ASN A 502 5.00 63.10 -8.04
N VAL A 503 5.06 62.56 -6.83
CA VAL A 503 5.18 61.12 -6.58
C VAL A 503 3.93 60.63 -5.85
N PHE A 504 3.41 59.48 -6.26
CA PHE A 504 2.20 58.89 -5.67
C PHE A 504 2.57 57.54 -5.05
N ALA A 505 2.20 57.33 -3.79
CA ALA A 505 2.36 56.04 -3.15
C ALA A 505 1.41 55.01 -3.78
N ASP A 506 1.89 53.76 -3.92
CA ASP A 506 1.08 52.67 -4.47
C ASP A 506 0.01 52.18 -3.50
N ASN A 507 0.23 52.38 -2.20
CA ASN A 507 -0.72 52.05 -1.14
C ASN A 507 -0.69 53.15 -0.08
N GLU A 508 -1.87 53.67 0.28
CA GLU A 508 -2.02 54.74 1.28
C GLU A 508 -1.48 54.34 2.66
N ASN A 509 -1.49 53.03 2.96
CA ASN A 509 -1.07 52.49 4.25
C ASN A 509 0.45 52.34 4.39
N ASP A 510 1.15 51.87 3.34
CA ASP A 510 2.60 51.60 3.43
C ASP A 510 3.46 52.77 2.92
N ARG A 511 2.87 53.67 2.12
CA ARG A 511 3.52 54.84 1.53
C ARG A 511 4.79 54.49 0.73
N ILE A 512 4.90 53.26 0.22
CA ILE A 512 6.02 52.81 -0.59
C ILE A 512 5.79 53.24 -2.04
N LEU A 513 6.80 53.90 -2.61
CA LEU A 513 6.85 54.29 -4.02
C LEU A 513 7.41 53.13 -4.86
N ARG A 514 6.58 52.55 -5.72
CA ARG A 514 6.96 51.44 -6.61
C ARG A 514 6.89 51.82 -8.09
N ARG A 515 6.18 52.89 -8.44
CA ARG A 515 6.07 53.44 -9.79
C ARG A 515 6.22 54.95 -9.82
N SER A 516 6.74 55.46 -10.94
CA SER A 516 6.77 56.89 -11.25
C SER A 516 5.76 57.17 -12.36
N LEU A 517 5.15 58.35 -12.35
CA LEU A 517 4.27 58.78 -13.44
C LEU A 517 5.12 59.26 -14.61
N LEU A 518 4.72 58.88 -15.83
CA LEU A 518 5.30 59.43 -17.06
C LEU A 518 4.48 60.61 -17.58
N PHE A 519 3.17 60.50 -17.51
CA PHE A 519 2.23 61.53 -17.91
C PHE A 519 0.92 61.42 -17.12
N VAL A 520 0.20 62.52 -16.99
CA VAL A 520 -1.13 62.64 -16.36
C VAL A 520 -1.86 63.78 -17.05
N TYR A 521 -3.18 63.67 -17.23
CA TYR A 521 -3.99 64.83 -17.60
C TYR A 521 -4.07 65.77 -16.40
N SER A 522 -3.47 66.96 -16.51
CA SER A 522 -3.42 67.91 -15.39
C SER A 522 -4.84 68.31 -14.95
N PRO A 523 -5.20 68.07 -13.67
CA PRO A 523 -6.45 68.57 -13.10
C PRO A 523 -6.31 70.01 -12.57
N GLU A 524 -5.11 70.60 -12.65
CA GLU A 524 -4.74 71.81 -11.93
C GLU A 524 -4.84 73.09 -12.79
N LYS A 525 -4.88 74.25 -12.12
CA LYS A 525 -5.07 75.55 -12.80
C LYS A 525 -3.76 76.27 -13.11
N LYS A 526 -2.68 76.03 -12.37
CA LYS A 526 -1.41 76.76 -12.53
C LYS A 526 -0.30 75.89 -13.13
N CYS A 527 -0.22 74.61 -12.77
CA CYS A 527 0.70 73.62 -13.35
C CYS A 527 -0.07 72.75 -14.34
N THR A 528 -0.18 73.19 -15.60
CA THR A 528 -1.04 72.55 -16.62
C THR A 528 -0.31 71.53 -17.51
N THR A 529 0.92 71.18 -17.18
CA THR A 529 1.73 70.22 -17.96
C THR A 529 1.20 68.79 -17.84
N SER A 530 1.32 68.04 -18.92
CA SER A 530 0.87 66.64 -18.99
C SER A 530 1.98 65.62 -18.71
N PHE A 531 3.25 66.03 -18.76
CA PHE A 531 4.38 65.11 -18.62
C PHE A 531 5.11 65.31 -17.30
N ALA A 532 5.57 64.20 -16.72
CA ALA A 532 6.45 64.26 -15.57
C ALA A 532 7.80 64.86 -15.99
N PHE A 533 8.45 65.59 -15.10
CA PHE A 533 9.71 66.29 -15.35
C PHE A 533 10.78 65.38 -15.98
N GLY A 534 10.99 64.19 -15.41
CA GLY A 534 11.94 63.22 -15.95
C GLY A 534 11.54 62.68 -17.33
N ALA A 535 10.24 62.45 -17.55
CA ALA A 535 9.71 61.98 -18.83
C ALA A 535 9.87 63.03 -19.93
N LEU A 536 9.54 64.30 -19.64
CA LEU A 536 9.67 65.40 -20.59
C LEU A 536 11.14 65.63 -21.00
N ILE A 537 12.08 65.55 -20.06
CA ILE A 537 13.51 65.64 -20.37
C ILE A 537 13.95 64.49 -21.29
N ALA A 538 13.48 63.27 -21.01
CA ALA A 538 13.80 62.11 -21.83
C ALA A 538 13.20 62.23 -23.23
N ILE A 539 11.95 62.66 -23.35
CA ILE A 539 11.25 62.91 -24.63
C ILE A 539 12.02 63.95 -25.44
N ASN A 540 12.29 65.13 -24.88
CA ASN A 540 13.00 66.20 -25.60
C ASN A 540 14.44 65.80 -25.97
N TYR A 541 15.07 64.93 -25.20
CA TYR A 541 16.38 64.36 -25.54
C TYR A 541 16.29 63.38 -26.73
N LEU A 542 15.26 62.53 -26.75
CA LEU A 542 15.01 61.51 -27.77
C LEU A 542 14.53 62.11 -29.10
N GLU A 543 13.69 63.14 -29.06
CA GLU A 543 13.26 63.86 -30.27
C GLU A 543 14.46 64.47 -31.00
N LYS A 544 15.45 64.99 -30.25
CA LYS A 544 16.72 65.46 -30.82
C LYS A 544 17.62 64.34 -31.35
N GLN A 545 17.28 63.08 -31.12
CA GLN A 545 17.86 61.90 -31.77
C GLN A 545 17.05 61.43 -32.99
N GLY A 546 15.91 62.07 -33.29
CA GLY A 546 14.97 61.64 -34.32
C GLY A 546 13.98 60.58 -33.85
N ILE A 547 13.83 60.39 -32.53
CA ILE A 547 12.89 59.44 -31.92
C ILE A 547 11.70 60.23 -31.39
N GLU A 548 10.56 60.13 -32.06
CA GLU A 548 9.32 60.81 -31.69
C GLU A 548 8.41 59.92 -30.85
N TYR A 549 7.55 60.55 -30.04
CA TYR A 549 6.52 59.86 -29.29
C TYR A 549 5.15 60.02 -29.95
N GLN A 550 4.29 59.03 -29.80
CA GLN A 550 2.89 59.12 -30.18
C GLN A 550 1.99 58.44 -29.15
N PHE A 551 0.73 58.83 -29.13
CA PHE A 551 -0.31 58.12 -28.38
C PHE A 551 -1.15 57.29 -29.33
N THR A 552 -1.30 55.99 -29.03
CA THR A 552 -2.16 55.12 -29.83
C THR A 552 -3.63 55.52 -29.67
N ASN A 553 -4.51 55.03 -30.55
CA ASN A 553 -5.96 55.22 -30.41
C ASN A 553 -6.54 54.64 -29.09
N LYS A 554 -5.76 53.80 -28.38
CA LYS A 554 -6.10 53.26 -27.06
C LYS A 554 -5.53 54.10 -25.89
N GLY A 555 -4.81 55.18 -26.19
CA GLY A 555 -4.16 56.05 -25.20
C GLY A 555 -2.83 55.49 -24.66
N GLU A 556 -2.21 54.55 -25.35
CA GLU A 556 -0.90 53.99 -24.95
C GLU A 556 0.22 54.92 -25.43
N PHE A 557 1.21 55.19 -24.57
CA PHE A 557 2.39 55.99 -24.91
C PHE A 557 3.40 55.12 -25.66
N GLN A 558 3.73 55.50 -26.89
CA GLN A 558 4.62 54.76 -27.79
C GLN A 558 5.82 55.62 -28.17
N LEU A 559 7.01 55.00 -28.21
CA LEU A 559 8.24 55.58 -28.73
C LEU A 559 8.65 54.73 -29.95
N GLU A 560 8.74 55.34 -31.13
CA GLU A 560 8.87 54.65 -32.44
C GLU A 560 7.69 53.69 -32.77
N ASP A 561 7.80 52.93 -33.86
CA ASP A 561 6.80 51.97 -34.37
C ASP A 561 6.73 50.63 -33.59
N VAL A 562 7.24 50.57 -32.35
CA VAL A 562 7.30 49.32 -31.54
C VAL A 562 6.21 49.23 -30.50
#